data_AF-A0A418B864-F1
#
_entry.id   AF-A0A418B864-F1
#
_cell.length_a   1.000
_cell.length_b   1.000
_cell.length_c   1.000
_cell.angle_alpha   90.00
_cell.angle_beta   90.00
_cell.angle_gamma   90.00
#
_symmetry.space_group_name_H-M   'P 1'
#
loop_
_entity.id
_entity.type
_entity.pdbx_description
1 polymer ?
#
loop_
_entity_poly.entity_id
_entity_poly.type
_entity_poly.pdbx_seq_one_letter_code
_entity_poly.pdbx_strand_id
1 'polypeptide(L)' 'MSMAVKTRYDALPLSSSLLGAGTDEIEQQMAQRLVLRTGKQVFVSCNLPDEDMDLSAYVERTILQHLRDVSP' A
#
# COMPACT_ATOMS: atom_id res chain seq x y z
N MET A 1 -10.39 -0.38 -1.70
CA MET A 1 -9.51 0.78 -2.01
C MET A 1 -9.11 1.48 -0.72
N SER A 2 -7.79 1.61 -0.51
CA SER A 2 -7.18 2.17 0.69
C SER A 2 -6.16 3.27 0.37
N MET A 3 -6.04 4.26 1.24
CA MET A 3 -4.97 5.25 1.17
C MET A 3 -4.02 5.13 2.36
N ALA A 4 -2.77 5.54 2.14
CA ALA A 4 -1.84 5.81 3.23
C ALA A 4 -1.06 7.10 3.00
N VAL A 5 -0.67 7.75 4.09
CA VAL A 5 0.11 8.98 4.09
C VAL A 5 1.10 9.00 5.25
N LYS A 6 2.35 9.39 4.95
CA LYS A 6 3.36 9.63 5.99
C LYS A 6 3.24 11.09 6.44
N THR A 7 2.85 11.28 7.69
CA THR A 7 2.86 12.63 8.27
C THR A 7 4.25 12.94 8.85
N ARG A 8 4.55 14.21 9.08
CA ARG A 8 5.79 14.61 9.77
C ARG A 8 5.71 14.44 11.29
N TYR A 9 4.51 14.15 11.81
CA TYR A 9 4.21 14.12 13.24
C TYR A 9 4.26 12.71 13.82
N ASP A 10 4.15 11.69 12.98
CA ASP A 10 4.19 10.28 13.40
C ASP A 10 5.20 9.49 12.56
N ALA A 11 5.89 8.56 13.20
CA ALA A 11 6.80 7.63 12.53
C ALA A 11 6.02 6.58 11.72
N LEU A 12 4.79 6.27 12.14
CA LEU A 12 3.91 5.34 11.45
C LEU A 12 3.05 6.07 10.41
N PRO A 13 2.89 5.50 9.19
CA PRO A 13 2.01 6.06 8.17
C PRO A 13 0.55 5.88 8.61
N LEU A 14 -0.26 6.93 8.46
CA LEU A 14 -1.70 6.83 8.65
C LEU A 14 -2.31 6.13 7.43
N SER A 15 -3.12 5.10 7.64
CA SER A 15 -3.89 4.44 6.58
C SER A 15 -5.39 4.51 6.84
N SER A 16 -6.17 4.59 5.77
CA SER A 16 -7.63 4.61 5.84
C SER A 16 -8.24 3.88 4.64
N SER A 17 -9.25 3.04 4.89
CA SER A 17 -10.09 2.48 3.83
C SER A 17 -11.06 3.55 3.33
N LEU A 18 -11.13 3.73 2.01
CA LEU A 18 -12.01 4.71 1.38
C LEU A 18 -13.38 4.14 1.03
N LEU A 19 -13.50 2.80 0.93
CA LEU A 19 -14.73 2.13 0.48
C LEU A 19 -15.52 1.47 1.62
N GLY A 20 -15.06 1.57 2.87
CA GLY A 20 -15.76 1.05 4.05
C GLY A 20 -14.95 0.04 4.87
N ALA A 21 -15.46 -0.31 6.06
CA ALA A 21 -14.72 -0.98 7.14
C ALA A 21 -14.60 -2.51 7.05
N GLY A 22 -14.80 -3.11 5.88
CA GLY A 22 -14.64 -4.56 5.69
C GLY A 22 -13.77 -4.83 4.48
N THR A 23 -12.99 -5.91 4.55
CA THR A 23 -12.22 -6.58 3.47
C THR A 23 -10.83 -6.07 3.11
N ASP A 24 -10.48 -4.81 3.31
CA ASP A 24 -9.27 -4.26 2.68
C ASP A 24 -7.99 -4.24 3.57
N GLU A 25 -7.80 -5.21 4.46
CA GLU A 25 -6.60 -5.25 5.33
C GLU A 25 -5.31 -5.38 4.51
N ILE A 26 -5.32 -6.23 3.47
CA ILE A 26 -4.16 -6.43 2.58
C ILE A 26 -3.82 -5.11 1.87
N GLU A 27 -4.84 -4.39 1.37
CA GLU A 27 -4.63 -3.11 0.70
C GLU A 27 -4.07 -2.05 1.65
N GLN A 28 -4.57 -1.99 2.89
CA GLN A 28 -4.08 -1.03 3.89
C GLN A 28 -2.61 -1.32 4.23
N GLN A 29 -2.27 -2.59 4.47
CA GLN A 29 -0.89 -3.00 4.75
C GLN A 29 0.04 -2.72 3.57
N MET A 30 -0.44 -2.94 2.35
CA MET A 30 0.30 -2.61 1.12
C MET A 30 0.51 -1.10 0.99
N ALA A 31 -0.54 -0.28 1.19
CA ALA A 31 -0.47 1.17 1.12
C ALA A 31 0.54 1.73 2.15
N GLN A 32 0.51 1.26 3.40
CA GLN A 32 1.44 1.69 4.43
C GLN A 32 2.91 1.42 4.05
N ARG A 33 3.20 0.21 3.55
CA ARG A 33 4.56 -0.19 3.16
C ARG A 33 5.07 0.63 1.96
N LEU A 34 4.22 0.87 0.97
CA LEU A 34 4.54 1.70 -0.18
C LEU A 34 4.83 3.16 0.21
N VAL A 35 4.04 3.73 1.11
CA VAL A 35 4.25 5.10 1.64
C VAL A 35 5.56 5.22 2.39
N LEU A 36 5.90 4.24 3.22
CA LEU A 36 7.17 4.25 3.97
C LEU A 36 8.39 4.22 3.04
N ARG A 37 8.28 3.52 1.91
CA ARG A 37 9.35 3.41 0.91
C ARG A 37 9.44 4.63 0.00
N THR A 38 8.32 5.20 -0.41
CA THR A 38 8.27 6.31 -1.37
C THR A 38 8.33 7.68 -0.71
N GLY A 39 7.92 7.79 0.55
CA GLY A 39 7.79 9.07 1.25
C GLY A 39 6.68 9.97 0.70
N LYS A 40 5.82 9.45 -0.19
CA LYS A 40 4.72 10.16 -0.85
C LYS A 40 3.39 9.58 -0.38
N GLN A 41 2.30 10.33 -0.58
CA GLN A 41 0.96 9.79 -0.38
C GLN A 41 0.68 8.72 -1.44
N VAL A 42 0.14 7.57 -1.02
CA VAL A 42 -0.15 6.43 -1.91
C VAL A 42 -1.61 6.03 -1.77
N PHE A 43 -2.23 5.75 -2.91
CA PHE A 43 -3.55 5.15 -3.02
C PHE A 43 -3.39 3.76 -3.62
N VAL A 44 -3.98 2.77 -2.98
CA VAL A 44 -3.95 1.37 -3.41
C VAL A 44 -5.38 0.90 -3.64
N SER A 45 -5.59 0.27 -4.80
CA SER A 45 -6.81 -0.45 -5.12
C SER A 45 -6.38 -1.81 -5.63
N CYS A 46 -6.54 -2.84 -4.81
CA CYS A 46 -6.08 -4.19 -5.09
C CYS A 46 -7.30 -5.09 -5.28
N ASN A 47 -7.59 -5.43 -6.53
CA ASN A 47 -8.65 -6.38 -6.86
C ASN A 47 -8.06 -7.76 -7.12
N LEU A 48 -7.36 -8.30 -6.13
CA LEU A 48 -6.78 -9.65 -6.17
C LEU A 48 -7.64 -10.62 -5.36
N PRO A 49 -7.64 -11.92 -5.70
CA PRO A 49 -8.25 -12.94 -4.86
C PRO A 49 -7.53 -13.04 -3.51
N ASP A 50 -8.26 -13.02 -2.40
CA ASP A 50 -7.70 -13.09 -1.04
C ASP A 50 -7.06 -14.45 -0.69
N GLU A 51 -7.26 -15.47 -1.54
CA GLU A 51 -6.82 -16.85 -1.30
C GLU A 51 -5.30 -17.02 -1.47
N ASP A 52 -4.64 -16.15 -2.25
CA ASP A 52 -3.21 -16.25 -2.57
C ASP A 52 -2.38 -15.11 -1.94
N MET A 53 -2.02 -15.28 -0.67
CA MET A 53 -1.12 -14.35 0.03
C MET A 53 0.24 -14.22 -0.69
N ASP A 54 0.75 -15.29 -1.30
CA ASP A 54 2.02 -15.26 -2.04
C ASP A 54 1.94 -14.35 -3.27
N LEU A 55 0.79 -14.32 -3.95
CA LEU A 55 0.54 -13.42 -5.08
C LEU A 55 0.53 -11.96 -4.62
N SER A 56 -0.11 -11.66 -3.48
CA SER A 56 -0.15 -10.31 -2.93
C SER A 56 1.27 -9.79 -2.61
N ALA A 57 2.11 -10.63 -2.02
CA ALA A 57 3.50 -10.30 -1.71
C ALA A 57 4.36 -10.14 -2.97
N TYR A 58 4.13 -10.97 -3.99
CA TYR A 58 4.81 -10.85 -5.28
C TYR A 58 4.47 -9.54 -6.00
N VAL A 59 3.19 -9.17 -6.04
CA VAL A 59 2.72 -7.92 -6.63
C VAL A 59 3.31 -6.72 -5.89
N GLU A 60 3.33 -6.74 -4.56
CA GLU A 60 3.94 -5.68 -3.76
C GLU A 60 5.43 -5.49 -4.07
N ARG A 61 6.19 -6.58 -4.13
CA ARG A 61 7.63 -6.53 -4.45
C ARG A 61 7.87 -5.97 -5.85
N THR A 62 7.06 -6.40 -6.82
CA THR A 62 7.15 -5.93 -8.21
C THR A 62 6.87 -4.43 -8.32
N ILE A 63 5.82 -3.94 -7.65
CA ILE A 63 5.49 -2.51 -7.61
C ILE A 63 6.62 -1.72 -6.95
N LEU A 64 7.17 -2.20 -5.83
CA LEU A 64 8.28 -1.53 -5.15
C LEU A 64 9.55 -1.45 -6.01
N GLN A 65 9.85 -2.47 -6.80
CA GLN A 65 10.94 -2.44 -7.77
C GLN A 65 10.68 -1.41 -8.85
N HIS A 66 9.50 -1.44 -9.46
CA HIS A 66 9.13 -0.50 -10.51
C HIS A 66 9.13 0.95 -10.03
N LEU A 67 8.61 1.22 -8.84
CA LEU A 67 8.61 2.57 -8.25
C LEU A 67 10.02 3.09 -7.95
N ARG A 68 10.98 2.19 -7.66
CA ARG A 68 12.39 2.57 -7.50
C ARG A 68 12.99 2.95 -8.84
N ASP A 69 12.72 2.17 -9.88
CA ASP A 69 13.27 2.39 -11.22
C ASP A 69 12.66 3.64 -11.90
N VAL A 70 11.43 3.99 -11.56
CA VAL A 70 10.71 5.16 -12.07
C VAL A 70 10.95 6.42 -11.24
N SER A 71 11.64 6.32 -10.09
CA SER A 71 12.05 7.51 -9.33
C SER A 71 13.32 8.11 -9.95
N PRO A 72 13.27 9.33 -10.52
CA PRO A 72 14.45 10.01 -11.05
C PRO A 72 15.45 10.40 -9.94
#